data_AF-A0A966XA67-F1
#
_entry.id   AF-A0A966XA67-F1
#
_cell.length_a   1.000
_cell.length_b   1.000
_cell.length_c   1.000
_cell.angle_alpha   90.00
_cell.angle_beta   90.00
_cell.angle_gamma   90.00
#
_symmetry.space_group_name_H-M   'P 1'
#
loop_
_entity.id
_entity.type
_entity.pdbx_description
1 polymer ?
#
loop_
_entity_poly.entity_id
_entity_poly.type
_entity_poly.pdbx_seq_one_letter_code
_entity_poly.pdbx_strand_id
1 'polypeptide(L)'
;MGFLESVRMALRALGANKLRAALTMLGVIIGVAAVIALMSIGRGIQASIQAQIQALGSNLLFVSPGAQNQGGVRTQAGSAPTLTYEDALAIVESGRVPEVLSVAPESGGFAQVVANGQNTNVRVTGVTPSYEDVRNFHAAIGEFI
;
A
#
# COMPACT_ATOMS: atom_id res chain seq x y z
N MET A 1 15.03 -29.50 52.68
CA MET A 1 15.48 -28.24 52.05
C MET A 1 14.30 -27.65 51.30
N GLY A 2 13.59 -26.69 51.89
CA GLY A 2 12.36 -26.16 51.30
C GLY A 2 12.64 -25.21 50.13
N PHE A 3 11.82 -25.25 49.08
CA PHE A 3 11.92 -24.33 47.94
C PHE A 3 11.96 -22.85 48.36
N LEU A 4 11.19 -22.48 49.39
CA LEU A 4 11.18 -21.15 50.00
C LEU A 4 12.54 -20.75 50.61
N GLU A 5 13.26 -21.70 51.20
CA GLU A 5 14.61 -21.47 51.75
C GLU A 5 15.63 -21.26 50.62
N SER A 6 15.55 -22.05 49.55
CA SER A 6 16.39 -21.90 48.37
C SER A 6 16.21 -20.52 47.71
N VAL A 7 14.97 -20.06 47.54
CA VAL A 7 14.67 -18.72 46.99
C VAL A 7 15.20 -17.62 47.91
N ARG A 8 14.99 -17.74 49.23
CA ARG A 8 15.51 -16.77 50.22
C ARG A 8 17.04 -16.69 50.19
N MET A 9 17.73 -17.83 50.04
CA MET A 9 19.19 -17.87 49.90
C MET A 9 19.64 -17.22 48.58
N ALA A 10 18.97 -17.51 47.47
CA ALA A 10 19.29 -16.93 46.16
C ALA A 10 19.14 -15.39 46.16
N LEU A 11 18.08 -14.85 46.76
CA LEU A 11 17.86 -13.41 46.88
C LEU A 11 18.94 -12.72 47.73
N ARG A 12 19.37 -13.35 48.84
CA ARG A 12 20.50 -12.85 49.64
C ARG A 12 21.81 -12.87 48.85
N ALA A 13 22.07 -13.92 48.08
CA ALA A 13 23.27 -14.03 47.24
C ALA A 13 23.30 -12.98 46.12
N LEU A 14 22.16 -12.71 45.47
CA LEU A 14 22.02 -11.63 44.49
C LEU A 14 22.25 -10.25 45.14
N GLY A 15 21.72 -10.03 46.35
CA GLY A 15 21.91 -8.80 47.12
C GLY A 15 23.36 -8.56 47.58
N ALA A 16 24.17 -9.61 47.73
CA ALA A 16 25.60 -9.50 48.08
C ALA A 16 26.45 -9.05 46.87
N ASN A 17 26.06 -9.41 45.64
CA ASN A 17 26.78 -9.08 44.40
C ASN A 17 25.95 -8.18 43.48
N LYS A 18 25.47 -7.05 44.00
CA LYS A 18 24.53 -6.15 43.31
C LYS A 18 24.97 -5.75 41.90
N LEU A 19 26.25 -5.39 41.73
CA LEU A 19 26.78 -4.96 40.43
C LEU A 19 26.74 -6.08 39.38
N ARG A 20 27.18 -7.29 39.76
CA ARG A 20 27.19 -8.46 38.87
C ARG A 20 25.77 -8.89 38.52
N ALA A 21 24.87 -8.92 39.50
CA ALA A 21 23.47 -9.24 39.28
C ALA A 21 22.78 -8.20 38.36
N ALA A 22 23.06 -6.92 38.55
CA ALA A 22 22.50 -5.87 37.69
C ALA A 22 22.99 -5.97 36.24
N LEU A 23 24.30 -6.13 36.02
CA LEU A 23 24.87 -6.21 34.67
C LEU A 23 24.41 -7.45 33.91
N THR A 24 24.27 -8.59 34.59
CA THR A 24 23.76 -9.83 33.96
C THR A 24 22.29 -9.71 33.57
N MET A 25 21.44 -9.15 34.45
CA MET A 25 20.04 -8.90 34.12
C MET A 25 19.89 -7.89 32.98
N LEU A 26 20.69 -6.82 33.00
CA LEU A 26 20.66 -5.78 31.97
C LEU A 26 21.04 -6.34 30.60
N GLY A 27 22.04 -7.23 30.53
CA GLY A 27 22.39 -7.93 29.30
C GLY A 27 21.23 -8.77 28.72
N VAL A 28 20.52 -9.51 29.57
CA VAL A 28 19.35 -10.30 29.14
C VAL A 28 18.21 -9.40 28.69
N ILE A 29 17.92 -8.32 29.42
CA ILE A 29 16.85 -7.37 29.09
C ILE A 29 17.12 -6.71 27.73
N ILE A 30 18.33 -6.19 27.50
CA ILE A 30 18.68 -5.56 26.22
C ILE A 30 18.65 -6.60 25.09
N GLY A 31 19.18 -7.81 25.33
CA GLY A 31 19.18 -8.88 24.33
C GLY A 31 17.77 -9.25 23.87
N VAL A 32 16.86 -9.50 24.81
CA VAL A 32 15.47 -9.84 24.49
C VAL A 32 14.73 -8.65 23.87
N ALA A 33 14.93 -7.43 24.39
CA ALA A 33 14.31 -6.23 23.84
C ALA A 33 14.72 -5.97 22.38
N ALA A 34 15.99 -6.11 22.05
CA ALA A 34 16.49 -5.93 20.69
C ALA A 34 15.87 -6.93 19.70
N VAL A 35 15.74 -8.20 20.09
CA VAL A 35 15.12 -9.24 19.26
C VAL A 35 13.64 -8.96 19.04
N ILE A 36 12.89 -8.60 20.09
CA ILE A 36 11.46 -8.27 19.98
C ILE A 36 11.25 -7.04 19.10
N ALA A 37 12.07 -6.00 19.28
CA ALA A 37 12.00 -4.78 18.48
C ALA A 37 12.23 -5.09 16.99
N LEU A 38 13.29 -5.83 16.68
CA LEU A 38 13.61 -6.21 15.30
C LEU A 38 12.50 -7.05 14.66
N MET A 39 11.95 -8.03 15.38
CA MET A 39 10.84 -8.85 14.86
C MET A 39 9.58 -8.03 14.61
N SER A 40 9.27 -7.09 15.50
CA SER A 40 8.09 -6.22 15.37
C SER A 40 8.22 -5.29 14.17
N ILE A 41 9.39 -4.67 14.00
CA ILE A 41 9.70 -3.82 12.84
C ILE A 41 9.65 -4.65 11.54
N GLY A 42 10.29 -5.82 11.52
CA GLY A 42 10.32 -6.68 10.33
C GLY A 42 8.92 -7.08 9.86
N ARG A 43 8.05 -7.48 10.81
CA ARG A 43 6.65 -7.82 10.51
C ARG A 43 5.85 -6.60 10.04
N GLY A 44 6.06 -5.44 10.66
CA GLY A 44 5.39 -4.20 10.26
C GLY A 44 5.75 -3.77 8.83
N ILE A 45 7.03 -3.85 8.48
CA ILE A 45 7.51 -3.56 7.11
C ILE A 45 6.90 -4.55 6.12
N GLN A 46 6.93 -5.85 6.44
CA GLN A 46 6.36 -6.87 5.57
C GLN A 46 4.85 -6.62 5.33
N ALA A 47 4.10 -6.29 6.37
CA ALA A 47 2.68 -5.97 6.26
C ALA A 47 2.45 -4.69 5.42
N SER A 48 3.26 -3.65 5.60
CA SER A 48 3.17 -2.41 4.81
C SER A 48 3.47 -2.64 3.34
N ILE A 49 4.52 -3.41 3.02
CA ILE A 49 4.87 -3.76 1.65
C ILE A 49 3.75 -4.60 1.03
N GLN A 50 3.22 -5.58 1.76
CA GLN A 50 2.12 -6.39 1.28
C GLN A 50 0.87 -5.55 1.01
N ALA A 51 0.52 -4.62 1.90
CA ALA A 51 -0.59 -3.70 1.71
C ALA A 51 -0.40 -2.79 0.49
N GLN A 52 0.82 -2.26 0.29
CA GLN A 52 1.14 -1.46 -0.90
C GLN A 52 1.04 -2.27 -2.19
N ILE A 53 1.54 -3.52 -2.20
CA ILE A 53 1.44 -4.41 -3.36
C ILE A 53 -0.01 -4.79 -3.63
N GLN A 54 -0.79 -5.08 -2.59
CA GLN A 54 -2.22 -5.35 -2.72
C GLN A 54 -3.01 -4.13 -3.19
N ALA A 55 -2.66 -2.92 -2.74
CA ALA A 55 -3.27 -1.66 -3.18
C ALA A 55 -2.96 -1.32 -4.64
N LEU A 56 -1.83 -1.80 -5.17
CA LEU A 56 -1.55 -1.76 -6.61
C LEU A 56 -2.42 -2.76 -7.40
N GLY A 57 -3.14 -3.64 -6.69
CA GLY A 57 -3.91 -4.74 -7.25
C GLY A 57 -3.00 -5.81 -7.84
N SER A 58 -2.87 -6.96 -7.16
CA SER A 58 -2.09 -8.11 -7.65
C SER A 58 -2.62 -8.70 -8.96
N ASN A 59 -3.73 -8.17 -9.48
CA ASN A 59 -4.40 -8.60 -10.70
C ASN A 59 -4.81 -7.40 -11.59
N LEU A 60 -4.08 -6.28 -11.53
CA LEU A 60 -4.35 -5.10 -12.35
C LEU A 60 -3.35 -4.96 -13.50
N LEU A 61 -3.90 -4.77 -14.69
CA LEU A 61 -3.13 -4.51 -15.90
C LEU A 61 -3.50 -3.12 -16.43
N PHE A 62 -2.52 -2.23 -16.42
CA PHE A 62 -2.68 -0.86 -16.94
C PHE A 62 -2.34 -0.83 -18.42
N VAL A 63 -3.31 -0.46 -19.25
CA VAL A 63 -3.11 -0.20 -20.68
C VAL A 63 -3.14 1.29 -20.91
N SER A 64 -2.02 1.85 -21.39
CA SER A 64 -1.94 3.26 -21.78
C SER A 64 -1.53 3.39 -23.24
N PRO A 65 -2.08 4.37 -23.98
CA PRO A 65 -1.66 4.60 -25.34
C PRO A 65 -0.21 5.08 -25.41
N GLY A 66 0.47 4.78 -26.52
CA GLY A 66 1.84 5.22 -26.75
C GLY A 66 1.98 6.74 -26.90
N ALA A 67 3.21 7.19 -27.16
CA ALA A 67 3.47 8.56 -27.60
C ALA A 67 3.22 8.68 -29.11
N GLN A 68 2.58 9.75 -29.55
CA GLN A 68 2.44 10.04 -30.98
C GLN A 68 3.71 10.77 -31.47
N ASN A 69 4.40 10.19 -32.46
CA ASN A 69 5.47 10.87 -33.18
C ASN A 69 4.91 11.37 -34.51
N GLN A 70 4.64 12.67 -34.62
CA GLN A 70 4.23 13.29 -35.88
C GLN A 70 5.24 14.38 -36.24
N GLY A 71 5.89 14.25 -37.41
CA GLY A 71 6.80 15.28 -37.94
C GLY A 71 8.08 15.55 -37.13
N GLY A 72 8.56 14.58 -36.34
CA GLY A 72 9.79 14.74 -35.53
C GLY A 72 9.57 15.33 -34.13
N VAL A 73 8.33 15.72 -33.79
CA VAL A 73 7.94 16.09 -32.43
C VAL A 73 7.42 14.86 -31.70
N ARG A 74 8.05 14.52 -30.58
CA ARG A 74 7.55 13.47 -29.67
C ARG A 74 6.53 14.10 -28.72
N THR A 75 5.27 13.71 -28.83
CA THR A 75 4.27 14.07 -27.80
C THR A 75 4.44 13.20 -26.56
N GLN A 76 3.81 13.59 -25.45
CA GLN A 76 3.89 12.88 -24.19
C GLN A 76 3.33 11.45 -24.35
N ALA A 77 3.93 10.48 -23.63
CA ALA A 77 3.38 9.13 -23.54
C ALA A 77 1.94 9.19 -22.96
N GLY A 78 0.99 8.51 -23.60
CA GLY A 78 -0.42 8.59 -23.23
C GLY A 78 -1.23 9.63 -24.03
N SER A 79 -0.61 10.38 -24.95
CA SER A 79 -1.31 11.40 -25.75
C SER A 79 -1.84 10.89 -27.09
N ALA A 80 -1.50 9.67 -27.51
CA ALA A 80 -2.01 9.12 -28.76
C ALA A 80 -3.49 8.70 -28.62
N PRO A 81 -4.40 9.13 -29.52
CA PRO A 81 -5.82 8.77 -29.46
C PRO A 81 -6.08 7.36 -30.03
N THR A 82 -5.24 6.38 -29.68
CA THR A 82 -5.32 5.01 -30.21
C THR A 82 -6.13 4.05 -29.34
N LEU A 83 -6.50 4.47 -28.13
CA LEU A 83 -7.29 3.68 -27.19
C LEU A 83 -8.68 4.29 -27.09
N THR A 84 -9.71 3.53 -27.45
CA THR A 84 -11.10 4.00 -27.48
C THR A 84 -11.95 3.33 -26.41
N TYR A 85 -13.13 3.89 -26.14
CA TYR A 85 -14.09 3.29 -25.22
C TYR A 85 -14.65 1.96 -25.75
N GLU A 86 -14.80 1.83 -27.07
CA GLU A 86 -15.25 0.59 -27.72
C GLU A 86 -14.25 -0.56 -27.51
N ASP A 87 -12.95 -0.27 -27.47
CA ASP A 87 -11.93 -1.28 -27.15
C ASP A 87 -12.11 -1.85 -25.74
N ALA A 88 -12.46 -1.00 -24.77
CA ALA A 88 -12.72 -1.42 -23.39
C ALA A 88 -13.96 -2.32 -23.28
N LEU A 89 -15.04 -1.96 -24.00
CA LEU A 89 -16.25 -2.78 -24.07
C LEU A 89 -15.99 -4.11 -24.78
N ALA A 90 -15.24 -4.10 -25.88
CA ALA A 90 -14.90 -5.31 -26.62
C ALA A 90 -14.12 -6.32 -25.77
N ILE A 91 -13.25 -5.88 -24.86
CA ILE A 91 -12.53 -6.78 -23.96
C ILE A 91 -13.49 -7.56 -23.05
N VAL A 92 -14.50 -6.89 -22.51
CA VAL A 92 -15.50 -7.50 -21.61
C VAL A 92 -16.51 -8.35 -22.40
N GLU A 93 -17.04 -7.82 -23.49
CA GLU A 93 -18.17 -8.43 -24.21
C GLU A 93 -17.76 -9.52 -25.21
N SER A 94 -16.54 -9.47 -25.74
CA SER A 94 -16.14 -10.42 -26.80
C SER A 94 -15.93 -11.85 -26.30
N GLY A 95 -15.87 -12.07 -24.98
CA GLY A 95 -15.59 -13.38 -24.39
C GLY A 95 -14.21 -13.96 -24.77
N ARG A 96 -13.37 -13.17 -25.45
CA ARG A 96 -12.04 -13.59 -25.93
C ARG A 96 -11.03 -13.71 -24.80
N VAL A 97 -11.29 -13.04 -23.66
CA VAL A 97 -10.42 -13.04 -22.49
C VAL A 97 -11.26 -13.34 -21.23
N PRO A 98 -11.60 -14.62 -20.98
CA PRO A 98 -12.45 -15.01 -19.84
C PRO A 98 -11.78 -14.77 -18.47
N GLU A 99 -10.46 -14.54 -18.44
CA GLU A 99 -9.70 -14.26 -17.22
C GLU A 99 -9.87 -12.80 -16.73
N VAL A 100 -10.33 -11.89 -17.60
CA VAL A 100 -10.56 -10.49 -17.24
C VAL A 100 -11.95 -10.36 -16.64
N LEU A 101 -12.01 -10.16 -15.32
CA LEU A 101 -13.26 -10.03 -14.59
C LEU A 101 -14.00 -8.72 -14.90
N SER A 102 -13.26 -7.62 -15.02
CA SER A 102 -13.83 -6.29 -15.23
C SER A 102 -12.80 -5.34 -15.83
N VAL A 103 -13.28 -4.33 -16.57
CA VAL A 103 -12.47 -3.29 -17.20
C VAL A 103 -13.02 -1.94 -16.77
N ALA A 104 -12.13 -1.04 -16.37
CA ALA A 104 -12.46 0.32 -15.96
C ALA A 104 -11.72 1.32 -16.86
N PRO A 105 -12.34 1.77 -17.97
CA PRO A 105 -11.75 2.84 -18.78
C PRO A 105 -11.68 4.14 -17.97
N GLU A 106 -10.53 4.81 -18.07
CA GLU A 106 -10.29 6.12 -17.45
C GLU A 106 -9.92 7.15 -18.51
N SER A 107 -10.43 8.36 -18.36
CA SER A 107 -10.04 9.53 -19.16
C SER A 107 -9.80 10.69 -18.23
N GLY A 108 -8.66 11.36 -18.33
CA GLY A 108 -8.29 12.38 -17.35
C GLY A 108 -7.62 13.59 -17.98
N GLY A 109 -7.81 14.73 -17.32
CA GLY A 109 -7.22 16.00 -17.70
C GLY A 109 -7.02 16.89 -16.48
N PHE A 110 -6.34 18.01 -16.67
CA PHE A 110 -6.28 19.06 -15.66
C PHE A 110 -7.42 20.04 -15.91
N ALA A 111 -8.15 20.40 -14.86
CA ALA A 111 -9.20 21.39 -14.91
C ALA A 111 -9.06 22.37 -13.75
N GLN A 112 -9.36 23.63 -14.03
CA GLN A 112 -9.32 24.69 -13.03
C GLN A 112 -10.65 24.75 -12.29
N VAL A 113 -10.61 24.49 -10.98
CA VAL A 113 -11.77 24.48 -10.11
C VAL A 113 -11.77 25.74 -9.25
N VAL A 114 -12.87 26.48 -9.30
CA VAL A 114 -13.06 27.72 -8.56
C VAL A 114 -14.22 27.53 -7.59
N ALA A 115 -13.96 27.75 -6.30
CA ALA A 115 -14.97 27.69 -5.25
C ALA A 115 -14.65 28.70 -4.14
N ASN A 116 -15.65 29.43 -3.65
CA ASN A 116 -15.52 30.40 -2.55
C ASN A 116 -14.36 31.43 -2.72
N GLY A 117 -14.12 31.87 -3.96
CA GLY A 117 -13.03 32.80 -4.28
C GLY A 117 -11.62 32.19 -4.27
N GLN A 118 -11.50 30.88 -4.03
CA GLN A 118 -10.27 30.12 -4.21
C GLN A 118 -10.26 29.46 -5.58
N ASN A 119 -9.08 29.39 -6.18
CA ASN A 119 -8.88 28.81 -7.50
C ASN A 119 -7.71 27.84 -7.44
N THR A 120 -7.94 26.59 -7.83
CA THR A 120 -6.92 25.55 -7.87
C THR A 120 -7.01 24.75 -9.16
N ASN A 121 -5.87 24.32 -9.69
CA ASN A 121 -5.81 23.40 -10.81
C ASN A 121 -5.76 21.97 -10.27
N VAL A 122 -6.75 21.14 -10.61
CA VAL A 122 -6.88 19.77 -10.12
C VAL A 122 -6.91 18.79 -11.28
N ARG A 123 -6.46 17.55 -11.02
CA ARG A 123 -6.60 16.45 -11.96
C ARG A 123 -8.02 15.90 -11.85
N VAL A 124 -8.78 15.98 -12.94
CA VAL A 124 -10.11 15.38 -13.07
C VAL A 124 -9.94 14.08 -13.85
N THR A 125 -10.53 13.00 -13.34
CA THR A 125 -10.53 11.70 -14.01
C THR A 125 -11.96 11.23 -14.14
N GLY A 126 -12.44 11.07 -15.36
CA GLY A 126 -13.69 10.38 -15.69
C GLY A 126 -13.45 8.88 -15.66
N VAL A 127 -14.35 8.18 -14.96
CA VAL A 127 -14.28 6.73 -14.72
C VAL A 127 -15.67 6.12 -14.87
N THR A 128 -15.73 4.79 -14.93
CA THR A 128 -16.98 4.01 -14.94
C THR A 128 -17.25 3.40 -13.56
N PRO A 129 -18.47 2.94 -13.25
CA PRO A 129 -18.79 2.34 -11.94
C PRO A 129 -17.89 1.16 -11.57
N SER A 130 -17.46 0.37 -12.57
CA SER A 130 -16.51 -0.73 -12.39
C SER A 130 -15.15 -0.30 -11.82
N TYR A 131 -14.82 1.00 -11.85
CA TYR A 131 -13.59 1.53 -11.29
C TYR A 131 -13.48 1.34 -9.77
N GLU A 132 -14.59 1.37 -9.03
CA GLU A 132 -14.57 1.12 -7.58
C GLU A 132 -14.04 -0.27 -7.28
N ASP A 133 -14.60 -1.30 -7.92
CA ASP A 133 -14.18 -2.69 -7.73
C ASP A 133 -12.80 -2.97 -8.30
N VAL A 134 -12.51 -2.46 -9.51
CA VAL A 134 -11.23 -2.71 -10.20
C VAL A 134 -10.07 -2.04 -9.45
N ARG A 135 -10.21 -0.78 -9.03
CA ARG A 135 -9.14 -0.06 -8.30
C ARG A 135 -9.26 -0.14 -6.79
N ASN A 136 -10.23 -0.88 -6.24
CA ASN A 136 -10.55 -0.89 -4.82
C ASN A 136 -10.72 0.54 -4.25
N PHE A 137 -11.36 1.40 -5.03
CA PHE A 137 -11.51 2.82 -4.74
C PHE A 137 -12.90 3.09 -4.16
N HIS A 138 -13.02 3.00 -2.84
CA HIS A 138 -14.27 3.24 -2.15
C HIS A 138 -14.47 4.72 -1.81
N ALA A 139 -15.69 5.22 -1.97
CA ALA A 139 -16.06 6.55 -1.54
C ALA A 139 -15.91 6.68 -0.02
N ALA A 140 -15.13 7.65 0.46
CA ALA A 140 -14.98 7.90 1.89
C ALA A 140 -16.29 8.39 2.53
N ILE A 141 -17.13 9.08 1.75
CA ILE A 141 -18.42 9.62 2.15
C ILE A 141 -19.36 9.48 0.95
N GLY A 142 -20.59 9.00 1.19
CA GLY A 142 -21.60 8.85 0.14
C GLY A 142 -21.49 7.51 -0.58
N GLU A 143 -22.01 7.48 -1.81
CA GLU A 143 -21.99 6.33 -2.71
C GLU A 143 -21.07 6.65 -3.90
N PHE A 144 -20.38 5.65 -4.42
CA PHE A 144 -19.72 5.76 -5.71
C PHE A 144 -20.78 5.70 -6.84
N ILE A 145 -20.40 6.17 -8.02
CA ILE A 145 -21.31 6.42 -9.16
C ILE A 145 -22.16 5.24 -9.63
#